data_AF-A0A6J8A146-F1
#
_entry.id   AF-A0A6J8A146-F1
#
_cell.length_a   1.000
_cell.length_b   1.000
_cell.length_c   1.000
_cell.angle_alpha   90.00
_cell.angle_beta   90.00
_cell.angle_gamma   90.00
#
_symmetry.space_group_name_H-M   'P 1'
#
loop_
_entity.id
_entity.type
_entity.pdbx_description
1 polymer ?
#
loop_
_entity_poly.entity_id
_entity_poly.type
_entity_poly.pdbx_seq_one_letter_code
_entity_poly.pdbx_strand_id
1 'polypeptide(L)'
;MRIQQKGITFIRCGLANQDRQNHRNSKIVVLAFTDNKKLDPVTCLLQYIERTKKFRSSLDKDQQGKLFLSTCEPHKPVTSQTISKWIVQVIKLAYPDSSLKNIKAHSTRAIGPSWALYKGASINSILEAADWSSESTFGKFYLRDLSVDVLDNL
;
A
#
# COMPACT_ATOMS: atom_id res chain seq x y z
N MET A 1 2.31 -2.91 14.98
CA MET A 1 3.22 -3.36 13.90
C MET A 1 4.34 -4.15 14.53
N ARG A 2 4.71 -5.30 13.97
CA ARG A 2 5.89 -6.07 14.38
C ARG A 2 6.85 -6.14 13.20
N ILE A 3 8.12 -5.80 13.42
CA ILE A 3 9.15 -5.81 12.37
C ILE A 3 10.13 -6.94 12.67
N GLN A 4 10.47 -7.72 11.64
CA GLN A 4 11.45 -8.78 11.68
C GLN A 4 12.37 -8.66 10.45
N GLN A 5 13.55 -9.28 10.49
CA GLN A 5 14.50 -9.21 9.35
C GLN A 5 13.91 -9.74 8.03
N LYS A 6 13.01 -10.72 8.10
CA LYS A 6 12.39 -11.36 6.92
C LYS A 6 11.11 -10.67 6.42
N GLY A 7 10.57 -9.72 7.18
CA GLY A 7 9.27 -9.13 6.86
C GLY A 7 8.69 -8.26 7.97
N ILE A 8 7.66 -7.51 7.61
CA ILE A 8 6.91 -6.64 8.51
C ILE A 8 5.47 -7.17 8.60
N THR A 9 4.98 -7.33 9.82
CA THR A 9 3.60 -7.72 10.08
C THR A 9 2.80 -6.54 10.62
N PHE A 10 1.77 -6.17 9.88
CA PHE A 10 0.72 -5.28 10.36
C PHE A 10 -0.40 -6.12 10.94
N ILE A 11 -0.90 -5.69 12.10
CA ILE A 11 -2.06 -6.28 12.74
C ILE A 11 -3.17 -5.25 12.56
N ARG A 12 -4.31 -5.65 11.98
CA ARG A 12 -5.47 -4.76 11.94
C ARG A 12 -5.99 -4.53 13.35
N CYS A 13 -5.96 -3.27 13.77
CA CYS A 13 -6.57 -2.81 15.01
C CYS A 13 -7.89 -2.11 14.66
N GLY A 14 -9.02 -2.74 14.99
CA GLY A 14 -10.37 -2.19 14.80
C GLY A 14 -11.14 -2.82 13.64
N LEU A 15 -12.42 -2.45 13.53
CA LEU A 15 -13.25 -2.68 12.35
C LEU A 15 -13.21 -1.39 11.53
N ALA A 16 -12.71 -1.44 10.29
CA ALA A 16 -13.08 -0.42 9.32
C ALA A 16 -14.59 -0.55 9.04
N ASN A 17 -15.28 0.52 8.64
CA ASN A 17 -16.73 0.49 8.34
C ASN A 17 -17.12 -0.52 7.24
N GLN A 18 -16.14 -1.15 6.57
CA GLN A 18 -16.34 -2.19 5.57
C GLN A 18 -15.56 -3.49 5.87
N ASP A 19 -15.06 -3.67 7.10
CA ASP A 19 -14.51 -4.96 7.51
C ASP A 19 -15.64 -5.99 7.65
N ARG A 20 -15.36 -7.21 7.21
CA ARG A 20 -16.29 -8.34 7.36
C ARG A 20 -16.48 -8.66 8.85
N GLN A 21 -17.65 -9.18 9.22
CA GLN A 21 -17.85 -9.74 10.56
C GLN A 21 -16.76 -10.81 10.83
N ASN A 22 -16.14 -10.74 12.01
CA ASN A 22 -15.01 -11.58 12.47
C ASN A 22 -13.65 -11.34 11.80
N HIS A 23 -13.46 -10.30 10.98
CA HIS A 23 -12.16 -9.98 10.36
C HIS A 23 -11.15 -9.26 11.28
N ARG A 24 -11.32 -9.39 12.61
CA ARG A 24 -10.46 -8.75 13.62
C ARG A 24 -9.14 -9.51 13.72
N ASN A 25 -8.04 -8.78 13.93
CA ASN A 25 -6.69 -9.33 14.10
C ASN A 25 -6.10 -10.06 12.87
N SER A 26 -6.65 -9.85 11.67
CA SER A 26 -5.99 -10.30 10.44
C SER A 26 -4.60 -9.67 10.32
N LYS A 27 -3.63 -10.49 9.91
CA LYS A 27 -2.24 -10.10 9.76
C LYS A 27 -1.96 -9.83 8.29
N ILE A 28 -1.47 -8.63 8.00
CA ILE A 28 -0.92 -8.32 6.68
C ILE A 28 0.59 -8.48 6.81
N VAL A 29 1.16 -9.37 6.01
CA VAL A 29 2.60 -9.63 5.98
C VAL A 29 3.19 -9.00 4.73
N VAL A 30 4.17 -8.13 4.92
CA VAL A 30 4.97 -7.54 3.85
C VAL A 30 6.35 -8.15 3.94
N LEU A 31 6.74 -8.92 2.94
CA LEU A 31 8.02 -9.61 2.89
C LEU A 31 9.13 -8.66 2.41
N ALA A 32 10.36 -8.94 2.84
CA ALA A 32 11.52 -8.25 2.28
C ALA A 32 11.72 -8.64 0.82
N PHE A 33 12.04 -7.67 -0.03
CA PHE A 33 12.41 -7.93 -1.43
C PHE A 33 13.93 -7.86 -1.58
N THR A 34 14.59 -9.01 -1.44
CA THR A 34 16.05 -9.11 -1.39
C THR A 34 16.73 -8.86 -2.73
N ASP A 35 16.03 -9.09 -3.84
CA ASP A 35 16.59 -9.04 -5.18
C ASP A 35 16.95 -7.60 -5.59
N ASN A 36 16.19 -6.62 -5.08
CA ASN A 36 16.51 -5.22 -5.27
C ASN A 36 16.20 -4.40 -4.02
N LYS A 37 17.26 -4.04 -3.28
CA LYS A 37 17.16 -3.24 -2.05
C LYS A 37 16.50 -1.87 -2.24
N LYS A 38 16.53 -1.28 -3.44
CA LYS A 38 15.83 -0.01 -3.72
C LYS A 38 14.32 -0.17 -3.78
N LEU A 39 13.84 -1.38 -4.04
CA LEU A 39 12.42 -1.73 -4.09
C LEU A 39 11.97 -2.49 -2.83
N ASP A 40 12.85 -2.68 -1.85
CA ASP A 40 12.54 -3.43 -0.64
C ASP A 40 11.64 -2.62 0.32
N PRO A 41 10.37 -3.01 0.50
CA PRO A 41 9.47 -2.30 1.40
C PRO A 41 9.90 -2.41 2.87
N VAL A 42 10.60 -3.48 3.27
CA VAL A 42 11.04 -3.68 4.65
C VAL A 42 12.15 -2.69 5.01
N THR A 43 13.20 -2.62 4.18
CA THR A 43 14.28 -1.64 4.36
C THR A 43 13.74 -0.21 4.30
N CYS A 44 12.87 0.10 3.33
CA CYS A 44 12.26 1.43 3.20
C CYS A 44 11.51 1.83 4.48
N LEU A 45 10.69 0.95 5.01
CA LEU A 45 9.89 1.21 6.20
C LEU A 45 10.76 1.34 7.46
N LEU A 46 11.81 0.52 7.61
CA LEU A 46 12.78 0.65 8.70
C LEU A 46 13.47 2.02 8.69
N GLN A 47 13.94 2.46 7.52
CA GLN A 47 14.56 3.78 7.37
C GLN A 47 13.57 4.91 7.67
N TYR A 48 12.32 4.77 7.21
CA TYR A 48 11.28 5.76 7.49
C TYR A 48 10.99 5.89 8.98
N ILE A 49 10.87 4.77 9.70
CA ILE A 49 10.62 4.78 11.15
C ILE A 49 11.77 5.45 11.89
N GLU A 50 13.01 5.14 11.54
CA GLU A 50 14.19 5.74 12.18
C GLU A 50 14.24 7.26 11.92
N ARG A 51 14.05 7.69 10.67
CA ARG A 51 14.02 9.12 10.31
C ARG A 51 12.90 9.90 10.99
N THR A 52 11.78 9.25 11.25
CA THR A 52 10.61 9.86 11.89
C THR A 52 10.58 9.70 13.41
N LYS A 53 11.52 8.96 14.01
CA LYS A 53 11.53 8.59 15.43
C LYS A 53 11.40 9.80 16.36
N LYS A 54 12.14 10.87 16.08
CA LYS A 54 12.15 12.11 16.88
C LYS A 54 10.80 12.85 16.92
N PHE A 55 9.94 12.64 15.92
CA PHE A 55 8.63 13.30 15.83
C PHE A 55 7.50 12.48 16.47
N ARG A 56 7.77 11.22 16.84
CA ARG A 56 6.75 10.30 17.35
C ARG A 56 6.50 10.45 18.85
N SER A 57 7.48 10.93 19.61
CA SER A 57 7.37 11.14 21.05
C SER A 57 6.47 12.34 21.42
N SER A 58 6.33 13.31 20.52
CA SER A 58 5.50 14.50 20.72
C SER A 58 4.03 14.31 20.31
N LEU A 59 3.63 13.11 19.92
CA LEU A 59 2.26 12.82 19.47
C LEU A 59 1.32 12.55 20.64
N ASP A 60 0.09 13.04 20.51
CA ASP A 60 -1.00 12.74 21.42
C ASP A 60 -1.27 11.22 21.50
N LYS A 61 -1.78 10.73 22.64
CA LYS A 61 -1.98 9.29 22.89
C LYS A 61 -2.83 8.60 21.81
N ASP A 62 -3.85 9.28 21.29
CA ASP A 62 -4.75 8.81 20.23
C ASP A 62 -4.08 8.77 18.83
N GLN A 63 -3.00 9.52 18.66
CA GLN A 63 -2.20 9.60 17.43
C GLN A 63 -1.01 8.64 17.44
N GLN A 64 -0.64 8.10 18.61
CA GLN A 64 0.44 7.11 18.73
C GLN A 64 0.14 5.84 17.92
N GLY A 65 1.19 5.26 17.33
CA GLY A 65 1.09 4.06 16.52
C GLY A 65 0.63 4.28 15.07
N LYS A 66 0.23 5.51 14.68
CA LYS A 66 0.01 5.84 13.26
C LYS A 66 1.34 5.83 12.50
N LEU A 67 1.34 5.20 11.33
CA LEU A 67 2.59 5.02 10.58
C LEU A 67 3.03 6.31 9.91
N PHE A 68 2.21 6.87 9.03
CA PHE A 68 2.60 8.00 8.18
C PHE A 68 2.38 9.34 8.89
N LEU A 69 3.43 10.15 8.94
CA LEU A 69 3.47 11.49 9.53
C LEU A 69 3.63 12.57 8.45
N SER A 70 3.14 13.77 8.75
CA SER A 70 3.29 14.95 7.89
C SER A 70 4.78 15.31 7.73
N THR A 71 5.15 15.75 6.53
CA THR A 71 6.50 16.26 6.24
C THR A 71 6.73 17.66 6.81
N CYS A 72 5.65 18.37 7.14
CA CYS A 72 5.69 19.70 7.73
C CYS A 72 5.38 19.62 9.23
N GLU A 73 5.95 20.54 10.01
CA GLU A 73 5.58 20.74 11.42
C GLU A 73 4.06 20.97 11.55
N PRO A 74 3.42 20.44 12.62
CA PRO A 74 4.00 19.73 13.77
C PRO A 74 4.18 18.21 13.56
N HIS A 75 4.34 17.72 12.32
CA HIS A 75 4.58 16.30 11.99
C HIS A 75 3.52 15.31 12.50
N LYS A 76 2.27 15.77 12.60
CA LYS A 76 1.13 14.94 13.00
C LYS A 76 0.83 13.83 11.98
N PRO A 77 0.15 12.75 12.38
CA PRO A 77 -0.29 11.72 11.45
C PRO A 77 -1.10 12.28 10.28
N VAL A 78 -0.87 11.76 9.09
CA VAL A 78 -1.58 12.20 7.88
C VAL A 78 -2.88 11.44 7.68
N THR A 79 -3.81 12.08 6.96
CA THR A 79 -5.08 11.46 6.56
C THR A 79 -4.91 10.56 5.33
N SER A 80 -5.90 9.70 5.06
CA SER A 80 -5.94 8.88 3.85
C SER A 80 -5.95 9.72 2.57
N GLN A 81 -6.57 10.92 2.59
CA GLN A 81 -6.56 11.85 1.46
C GLN A 81 -5.14 12.36 1.15
N THR A 82 -4.33 12.61 2.18
CA THR A 82 -2.93 13.03 1.99
C THR A 82 -2.10 11.92 1.37
N ILE A 83 -2.24 10.69 1.88
CA ILE A 83 -1.57 9.52 1.31
C ILE A 83 -1.99 9.31 -0.15
N SER A 84 -3.28 9.47 -0.46
CA SER A 84 -3.80 9.40 -1.83
C SER A 84 -3.12 10.42 -2.76
N LYS A 85 -2.97 11.68 -2.29
CA LYS A 85 -2.25 12.72 -3.04
C LYS A 85 -0.78 12.34 -3.28
N TRP A 86 -0.07 11.84 -2.26
CA TRP A 86 1.31 11.41 -2.41
C TRP A 86 1.47 10.27 -3.42
N ILE A 87 0.58 9.28 -3.41
CA ILE A 87 0.60 8.18 -4.39
C ILE A 87 0.47 8.75 -5.81
N VAL A 88 -0.51 9.63 -6.04
CA VAL A 88 -0.73 10.25 -7.36
C VAL A 88 0.49 11.08 -7.78
N GLN A 89 1.08 11.84 -6.87
CA GLN A 89 2.28 12.64 -7.14
C GLN A 89 3.48 11.77 -7.51
N VAL A 90 3.72 10.68 -6.77
CA VAL A 90 4.83 9.76 -7.05
C VAL A 90 4.66 9.12 -8.43
N ILE A 91 3.45 8.72 -8.82
CA ILE A 91 3.19 8.19 -10.17
C ILE A 91 3.52 9.25 -11.22
N LYS A 92 3.03 10.48 -11.07
CA LYS A 92 3.33 11.56 -12.02
C LYS A 92 4.82 11.87 -12.13
N LEU A 93 5.55 11.78 -11.03
CA LEU A 93 7.00 12.00 -11.02
C LEU A 93 7.78 10.86 -11.68
N ALA A 94 7.29 9.62 -11.55
CA ALA A 94 7.89 8.46 -12.20
C ALA A 94 7.66 8.47 -13.72
N TYR A 95 6.54 9.07 -14.18
CA TYR A 95 6.10 9.03 -15.58
C TYR A 95 5.74 10.43 -16.10
N PRO A 96 6.72 11.36 -16.17
CA PRO A 96 6.47 12.77 -16.47
C PRO A 96 5.90 13.01 -17.88
N ASP A 97 6.28 12.17 -18.85
CA ASP A 97 5.87 12.28 -20.25
C ASP A 97 4.64 11.42 -20.59
N SER A 98 4.08 10.72 -19.60
CA SER A 98 2.94 9.83 -19.84
C SER A 98 1.67 10.61 -20.12
N SER A 99 0.82 10.08 -21.02
CA SER A 99 -0.50 10.65 -21.27
C SER A 99 -1.54 10.29 -20.19
N LEU A 100 -1.10 9.86 -19.00
CA LEU A 100 -1.97 9.39 -17.90
C LEU A 100 -2.94 10.47 -17.43
N LYS A 101 -4.15 10.43 -18.00
CA LYS A 101 -5.29 11.22 -17.55
C LYS A 101 -5.97 10.47 -16.39
N ASN A 102 -6.49 11.22 -15.43
CA ASN A 102 -7.33 10.69 -14.34
C ASN A 102 -6.66 9.66 -13.40
N ILE A 103 -5.37 9.83 -13.08
CA ILE A 103 -4.68 9.01 -12.07
C ILE A 103 -5.41 9.12 -10.73
N LYS A 104 -5.85 7.97 -10.20
CA LYS A 104 -6.44 7.85 -8.85
C LYS A 104 -5.58 6.90 -8.03
N ALA A 105 -5.30 7.26 -6.79
CA ALA A 105 -4.55 6.37 -5.89
C ALA A 105 -5.18 4.99 -5.76
N HIS A 106 -6.52 4.92 -5.74
CA HIS A 106 -7.25 3.65 -5.65
C HIS A 106 -7.00 2.73 -6.85
N SER A 107 -6.68 3.26 -8.04
CA SER A 107 -6.38 2.44 -9.22
C SER A 107 -5.18 1.52 -9.02
N THR A 108 -4.22 1.92 -8.17
CA THR A 108 -3.06 1.07 -7.82
C THR A 108 -3.47 -0.28 -7.23
N ARG A 109 -4.57 -0.30 -6.45
CA ARG A 109 -5.13 -1.52 -5.84
C ARG A 109 -5.64 -2.52 -6.89
N ALA A 110 -6.02 -2.04 -8.07
CA ALA A 110 -6.49 -2.86 -9.18
C ALA A 110 -5.32 -3.32 -10.08
N ILE A 111 -4.40 -2.40 -10.37
CA ILE A 111 -3.29 -2.61 -11.31
C ILE A 111 -2.30 -3.67 -10.80
N GLY A 112 -1.85 -3.59 -9.54
CA GLY A 112 -0.85 -4.51 -9.00
C GLY A 112 -1.27 -6.00 -9.05
N PRO A 113 -2.45 -6.35 -8.52
CA PRO A 113 -3.00 -7.69 -8.64
C PRO A 113 -3.23 -8.16 -10.07
N SER A 114 -3.67 -7.27 -10.97
CA SER A 114 -3.84 -7.61 -12.40
C SER A 114 -2.50 -7.97 -13.03
N TRP A 115 -1.43 -7.22 -12.72
CA TRP A 115 -0.07 -7.54 -13.15
C TRP A 115 0.44 -8.86 -12.58
N ALA A 116 0.19 -9.13 -11.30
CA ALA A 116 0.57 -10.40 -10.69
C ALA A 116 -0.11 -11.57 -11.41
N LEU A 117 -1.40 -11.46 -11.73
CA LEU A 117 -2.13 -12.46 -12.50
C LEU A 117 -1.51 -12.65 -13.89
N TYR A 118 -1.26 -11.55 -14.61
CA TYR A 118 -0.62 -11.57 -15.93
C TYR A 118 0.77 -12.24 -15.91
N LYS A 119 1.52 -12.07 -14.81
CA LYS A 119 2.82 -12.73 -14.59
C LYS A 119 2.71 -14.16 -14.03
N GLY A 120 1.50 -14.73 -13.96
CA GLY A 120 1.28 -16.13 -13.61
C GLY A 120 1.10 -16.42 -12.12
N ALA A 121 0.90 -15.41 -11.28
CA ALA A 121 0.55 -15.65 -9.88
C ALA A 121 -0.83 -16.32 -9.78
N SER A 122 -0.98 -17.25 -8.84
CA SER A 122 -2.26 -17.94 -8.64
C SER A 122 -3.33 -16.97 -8.13
N ILE A 123 -4.58 -17.19 -8.54
CA ILE A 123 -5.71 -16.38 -8.08
C ILE A 123 -5.84 -16.41 -6.56
N ASN A 124 -5.65 -17.56 -5.93
CA ASN A 124 -5.72 -17.72 -4.48
C ASN A 124 -4.69 -16.85 -3.75
N SER A 125 -3.44 -16.85 -4.23
CA SER A 125 -2.38 -16.00 -3.67
C SER A 125 -2.69 -14.51 -3.82
N ILE A 126 -3.30 -14.12 -4.95
CA ILE A 126 -3.73 -12.74 -5.18
C ILE A 126 -4.86 -12.34 -4.23
N LEU A 127 -5.89 -13.17 -4.09
CA LEU A 127 -7.02 -12.91 -3.19
C LEU A 127 -6.56 -12.78 -1.74
N GLU A 128 -5.65 -13.66 -1.30
CA GLU A 128 -5.04 -13.58 0.02
C GLU A 128 -4.24 -12.29 0.22
N ALA A 129 -3.33 -11.96 -0.71
CA ALA A 129 -2.47 -10.78 -0.60
C ALA A 129 -3.25 -9.46 -0.69
N ALA A 130 -4.30 -9.40 -1.52
CA ALA A 130 -5.14 -8.22 -1.71
C ALA A 130 -6.29 -8.10 -0.70
N ASP A 131 -6.49 -9.13 0.14
CA ASP A 131 -7.58 -9.25 1.10
C ASP A 131 -8.99 -9.20 0.45
N TRP A 132 -9.17 -9.92 -0.66
CA TRP A 132 -10.47 -10.09 -1.32
C TRP A 132 -11.15 -11.38 -0.89
N SER A 133 -12.49 -11.32 -0.82
CA SER A 133 -13.32 -12.42 -0.28
C SER A 133 -13.60 -13.48 -1.32
N SER A 134 -13.64 -13.05 -2.58
CA SER A 134 -13.97 -13.90 -3.71
C SER A 134 -13.25 -13.42 -4.95
N GLU A 135 -12.99 -14.39 -5.83
CA GLU A 135 -12.56 -14.16 -7.20
C GLU A 135 -13.54 -13.27 -7.96
N SER A 136 -14.85 -13.45 -7.74
CA SER A 136 -15.87 -12.64 -8.41
C SER A 136 -15.75 -11.15 -8.09
N THR A 137 -15.40 -10.77 -6.86
CA THR A 137 -15.14 -9.37 -6.51
C THR A 137 -13.91 -8.84 -7.24
N PHE A 138 -12.83 -9.63 -7.29
CA PHE A 138 -11.64 -9.26 -8.04
C PHE A 138 -11.96 -9.08 -9.53
N GLY A 139 -12.51 -10.10 -10.18
CA GLY A 139 -12.83 -10.09 -11.61
C GLY A 139 -13.77 -8.94 -12.02
N LYS A 140 -14.80 -8.64 -11.22
CA LYS A 140 -15.79 -7.60 -11.57
C LYS A 140 -15.32 -6.18 -11.34
N PHE A 141 -14.57 -5.93 -10.26
CA PHE A 141 -14.31 -4.55 -9.80
C PHE A 141 -12.85 -4.12 -9.94
N TYR A 142 -11.92 -5.07 -9.99
CA TYR A 142 -10.49 -4.80 -9.81
C TYR A 142 -9.61 -5.40 -10.90
N LEU A 143 -10.01 -6.47 -11.58
CA LEU A 143 -9.28 -6.99 -12.73
C LEU A 143 -9.33 -5.94 -13.85
N ARG A 144 -8.16 -5.48 -14.26
CA ARG A 144 -8.01 -4.52 -15.36
C ARG A 144 -7.37 -5.21 -16.54
N ASP A 145 -7.87 -4.85 -17.72
CA ASP A 145 -7.17 -5.16 -18.94
C ASP A 145 -5.84 -4.41 -18.93
N LEU A 146 -4.76 -5.16 -19.14
CA LEU A 146 -3.40 -4.64 -19.22
C LEU A 146 -3.01 -4.47 -20.69
N SER A 147 -3.94 -3.98 -21.52
CA SER A 147 -3.65 -3.71 -22.93
C SER A 147 -2.45 -2.76 -23.04
N VAL A 148 -1.70 -2.89 -24.13
CA VAL A 148 -0.41 -2.22 -24.36
C VAL A 148 -0.51 -0.70 -24.17
N ASP A 149 -1.68 -0.09 -24.41
CA ASP A 149 -1.92 1.34 -24.19
C ASP A 149 -1.88 1.77 -22.70
N VAL A 150 -2.23 0.89 -21.76
CA VAL A 150 -2.05 1.13 -20.32
C VAL A 150 -0.58 0.93 -19.92
N LEU A 151 0.18 0.15 -20.68
CA LEU A 151 1.59 -0.19 -20.43
C LEU A 151 2.57 0.84 -20.98
N ASP A 152 2.25 1.46 -22.12
CA ASP A 152 3.03 2.53 -22.75
C ASP A 152 2.79 3.90 -22.09
N ASN A 153 1.74 3.99 -21.28
CA ASN A 153 1.39 5.19 -20.55
C ASN A 153 1.52 5.03 -19.03
N LEU A 154 1.64 3.83 -18.45
CA LEU A 154 1.88 3.74 -17.00
C LEU A 154 3.31 4.05 -16.63
#